data_AF-A0AAW5N011-F1
#
_entry.id   AF-A0AAW5N011-F1
#
_cell.length_a   1.000
_cell.length_b   1.000
_cell.length_c   1.000
_cell.angle_alpha   90.00
_cell.angle_beta   90.00
_cell.angle_gamma   90.00
#
_symmetry.space_group_name_H-M   'P 1'
#
loop_
_entity.id
_entity.type
_entity.pdbx_description
1 polymer ?
#
loop_
_entity_poly.entity_id
_entity_poly.type
_entity_poly.pdbx_seq_one_letter_code
_entity_poly.pdbx_strand_id
1 'polypeptide(L)' 'HEKLFGVFKHNLTERNIKLTRGFDDEFYAPHSRHTYVKREDIKKNPSLKILAESDEAGAYIVASENGKNIFVMGHAEYDG' A
#
# COMPACT_ATOMS: atom_id res chain seq x y z
N HIS A 1 -8.28 -8.01 -19.37
CA HIS A 1 -8.09 -8.28 -17.93
C HIS A 1 -6.65 -8.67 -17.71
N GLU A 2 -5.81 -7.73 -17.26
CA GLU A 2 -4.42 -8.01 -16.90
C GLU A 2 -4.37 -8.49 -15.46
N LYS A 3 -3.82 -9.69 -15.25
CA LYS A 3 -3.49 -10.19 -13.92
C LYS A 3 -2.22 -9.48 -13.48
N LEU A 4 -2.26 -8.80 -12.34
CA LEU A 4 -1.08 -8.15 -11.77
C LEU A 4 -0.40 -9.18 -10.87
N PHE A 5 0.59 -9.87 -11.44
CA PHE A 5 1.33 -10.95 -10.79
C PHE A 5 2.83 -10.67 -10.91
N GLY A 6 3.49 -10.42 -9.78
CA GLY A 6 4.89 -10.02 -9.77
C GLY A 6 5.28 -9.35 -8.47
N VAL A 7 6.57 -9.03 -8.33
CA VAL A 7 7.10 -8.24 -7.21
C VAL A 7 7.27 -6.81 -7.67
N PHE A 8 6.60 -5.88 -7.00
CA PHE A 8 6.59 -4.47 -7.38
C PHE A 8 7.23 -3.61 -6.30
N LYS A 9 7.92 -2.55 -6.74
CA LYS A 9 8.49 -1.55 -5.83
C LYS A 9 7.36 -0.68 -5.28
N HIS A 10 7.30 -0.56 -3.97
CA HIS A 10 6.40 0.31 -3.24
C HIS A 10 7.19 1.37 -2.51
N ASN A 11 6.63 2.56 -2.43
CA ASN A 11 7.18 3.67 -1.68
C ASN A 11 6.18 4.11 -0.62
N LEU A 12 6.68 4.48 0.54
CA LEU A 12 5.90 5.09 1.59
C LEU A 12 5.51 6.52 1.20
N THR A 13 4.21 6.80 1.25
CA THR A 13 3.67 8.15 0.97
C THR A 13 3.72 9.05 2.20
N GLU A 14 3.69 8.48 3.39
CA GLU A 14 3.89 9.22 4.65
C GLU A 14 5.07 8.64 5.43
N ARG A 15 6.10 9.48 5.62
CA ARG A 15 7.28 9.20 6.45
C ARG A 15 7.06 9.45 7.94
N ASN A 16 5.93 10.06 8.30
CA ASN A 16 5.67 10.60 9.65
C ASN A 16 4.76 9.72 10.51
N ILE A 17 4.46 8.51 10.05
CA ILE A 17 3.63 7.57 10.80
C ILE A 17 4.54 6.77 11.72
N LYS A 18 4.14 6.60 12.99
CA LYS A 18 4.92 5.81 13.96
C LYS A 18 5.27 4.40 13.46
N LEU A 19 4.48 3.86 12.53
CA LEU A 19 4.68 2.54 11.92
C LEU A 19 5.95 2.45 11.07
N THR A 20 6.41 3.55 10.48
CA THR A 20 7.53 3.58 9.51
C THR A 20 8.81 4.14 10.11
N ARG A 21 8.81 4.44 11.43
CA ARG A 21 9.97 4.99 12.13
C ARG A 21 11.05 3.92 12.30
N GLY A 22 11.95 3.83 11.32
CA GLY A 22 13.04 2.84 11.26
C GLY A 22 12.93 1.84 10.09
N PHE A 23 11.91 1.96 9.24
CA PHE A 23 11.79 1.20 7.99
C PHE A 23 12.35 2.01 6.82
N ASP A 24 12.94 1.31 5.85
CA ASP A 24 13.32 1.90 4.57
C ASP A 24 12.07 2.47 3.88
N ASP A 25 12.21 3.64 3.26
CA ASP A 25 11.13 4.37 2.58
C ASP A 25 10.52 3.57 1.41
N GLU A 26 11.22 2.55 0.96
CA GLU A 26 10.94 1.76 -0.22
C GLU A 26 11.09 0.26 0.06
N PHE A 27 10.11 -0.52 -0.38
CA PHE A 27 10.12 -1.98 -0.21
C PHE A 27 9.49 -2.68 -1.40
N TYR A 28 9.86 -3.94 -1.59
CA TYR A 28 9.34 -4.77 -2.66
C TYR A 28 8.31 -5.73 -2.10
N ALA A 29 7.12 -5.76 -2.70
CA ALA A 29 6.05 -6.64 -2.26
C ALA A 29 5.45 -7.41 -3.44
N PRO A 30 5.19 -8.72 -3.25
CA PRO A 30 4.50 -9.52 -4.26
C PRO A 30 3.02 -9.14 -4.33
N HIS A 31 2.53 -8.98 -5.56
CA HIS A 31 1.12 -8.88 -5.88
C HIS A 31 0.69 -10.11 -6.65
N SER A 32 -0.51 -10.60 -6.32
CA SER A 32 -1.14 -11.77 -6.92
C SER A 32 -2.64 -11.52 -7.08
N ARG A 33 -3.01 -10.43 -7.79
CA ARG A 33 -4.41 -9.95 -7.80
C ARG A 33 -4.90 -9.64 -9.21
N HIS A 34 -6.20 -9.86 -9.40
CA HIS A 34 -6.90 -9.53 -10.65
C HIS A 34 -7.55 -8.13 -10.61
N THR A 35 -7.70 -7.57 -9.42
CA THR A 35 -8.35 -6.28 -9.18
C THR A 35 -7.38 -5.39 -8.40
N TYR A 36 -7.13 -4.20 -8.95
CA TYR A 36 -6.34 -3.15 -8.31
C TYR A 36 -7.27 -2.02 -7.88
N VAL A 37 -6.99 -1.41 -6.73
CA VAL A 37 -7.68 -0.19 -6.31
C VAL A 37 -6.86 1.00 -6.79
N LYS A 38 -7.46 1.83 -7.64
CA LYS A 38 -6.82 3.04 -8.15
C LYS A 38 -6.56 4.01 -7.01
N ARG A 39 -5.35 4.57 -6.99
CA ARG A 39 -4.95 5.65 -6.08
C ARG A 39 -5.99 6.76 -6.05
N GLU A 40 -6.47 7.17 -7.21
CA GLU A 40 -7.44 8.25 -7.36
C GLU A 40 -8.75 7.95 -6.63
N ASP A 41 -9.19 6.69 -6.60
CA ASP A 41 -10.44 6.32 -5.95
C ASP A 41 -10.32 6.35 -4.42
N ILE A 42 -9.15 5.95 -3.90
CA ILE A 42 -8.84 6.12 -2.47
C ILE A 42 -8.71 7.60 -2.12
N LYS A 43 -8.05 8.40 -2.97
CA LYS A 43 -7.89 9.85 -2.77
C LYS A 43 -9.22 10.63 -2.77
N LYS A 44 -10.26 10.13 -3.46
CA LYS A 44 -11.61 10.71 -3.38
C LYS A 44 -12.22 10.58 -1.98
N ASN A 45 -11.73 9.65 -1.16
CA ASN A 45 -12.22 9.40 0.19
C ASN A 45 -11.25 10.03 1.21
N PRO A 46 -11.54 11.23 1.75
CA PRO A 46 -10.64 11.91 2.70
C PRO A 46 -10.43 11.10 3.98
N SER A 47 -11.38 10.24 4.34
CA SER A 47 -11.29 9.33 5.48
C SER A 47 -10.30 8.17 5.28
N LEU A 48 -9.71 8.03 4.09
CA LEU A 48 -8.69 7.03 3.78
C LEU A 48 -7.38 7.71 3.40
N LYS A 49 -6.29 7.20 3.97
CA LYS A 49 -4.93 7.63 3.70
C LYS A 49 -4.15 6.49 3.12
N ILE A 50 -3.53 6.72 1.97
CA ILE A 50 -2.55 5.78 1.41
C ILE A 50 -1.26 5.99 2.19
N LEU A 51 -0.73 4.91 2.77
CA LEU A 51 0.54 4.91 3.49
C LEU A 51 1.68 4.34 2.64
N ALA A 52 1.36 3.42 1.72
CA ALA A 52 2.29 2.87 0.76
C ALA A 52 1.61 2.60 -0.58
N GLU A 53 2.30 2.91 -1.68
CA GLU A 53 1.82 2.67 -3.04
C GLU A 53 2.98 2.34 -3.98
N SER A 54 2.65 1.69 -5.09
CA SER A 54 3.52 1.45 -6.23
C SER A 54 2.99 2.21 -7.43
N ASP A 55 3.89 2.75 -8.24
CA ASP A 55 3.52 3.39 -9.51
C ASP A 55 2.92 2.35 -10.49
N GLU A 56 3.39 1.10 -10.41
CA GLU A 56 2.95 -0.01 -11.27
C GLU A 56 1.77 -0.78 -10.67
N ALA A 57 1.79 -1.08 -9.36
CA ALA A 57 0.77 -1.91 -8.71
C ALA A 57 -0.35 -1.12 -8.01
N GLY A 58 -0.22 0.20 -7.85
CA GLY A 58 -1.19 1.05 -7.17
C GLY A 58 -1.08 1.03 -5.64
N ALA A 59 -2.20 1.25 -4.94
CA ALA A 59 -2.19 1.34 -3.48
C ALA A 59 -1.93 -0.02 -2.80
N TYR A 60 -1.00 -0.02 -1.85
CA TYR A 60 -0.60 -1.23 -1.12
C TYR A 60 -1.02 -1.19 0.34
N ILE A 61 -0.68 -0.13 1.08
CA ILE A 61 -1.16 0.05 2.45
C ILE A 61 -2.07 1.27 2.47
N VAL A 62 -3.29 1.07 2.97
CA VAL A 62 -4.27 2.13 3.18
C VAL A 62 -4.66 2.10 4.64
N ALA A 63 -4.60 3.23 5.32
CA ALA A 63 -5.14 3.41 6.66
C ALA A 63 -6.38 4.27 6.64
N SER A 64 -7.27 4.07 7.61
CA SER A 64 -8.30 5.07 7.89
C SER A 64 -7.66 6.34 8.47
N GLU A 65 -8.31 7.48 8.31
CA GLU A 65 -7.87 8.79 8.82
C GLU A 65 -7.53 8.76 10.32
N ASN A 66 -8.23 7.92 11.08
CA ASN A 66 -8.01 7.74 12.52
C ASN A 66 -6.85 6.78 12.85
N GLY A 67 -6.18 6.20 11.85
CA GLY A 67 -5.08 5.24 12.03
C GLY A 67 -5.50 3.92 12.71
N LYS A 68 -6.80 3.71 12.96
CA LYS A 68 -7.33 2.54 13.67
C LYS A 68 -7.44 1.31 12.77
N ASN A 69 -7.74 1.53 11.49
CA ASN A 69 -7.90 0.44 10.52
C ASN A 69 -6.78 0.54 9.50
N ILE A 70 -6.02 -0.53 9.34
CA ILE A 70 -4.97 -0.64 8.34
C ILE A 70 -5.38 -1.79 7.40
N PHE A 71 -5.41 -1.48 6.11
CA PHE A 71 -5.75 -2.40 5.03
C PHE A 71 -4.49 -2.63 4.21
N VAL A 72 -4.03 -3.88 4.17
CA VAL A 72 -2.86 -4.28 3.38
C VAL A 72 -3.35 -5.04 2.15
N MET A 73 -3.03 -4.49 0.98
CA MET A 73 -3.43 -5.01 -0.33
C MET A 73 -2.38 -5.95 -0.94
N GLY A 74 -1.46 -6.49 -0.15
CA GLY A 74 -0.66 -7.64 -0.56
C GLY A 74 -0.62 -8.68 0.55
N HIS A 75 -0.08 -9.85 0.23
CA HIS A 75 0.38 -10.77 1.26
C HIS A 75 1.66 -10.17 1.85
N ALA A 76 1.51 -9.40 2.92
CA ALA A 76 2.62 -9.05 3.81
C ALA A 76 2.75 -10.16 4.86
N GLU A 77 2.85 -11.41 4.40
CA GLU A 77 3.38 -12.48 5.23
C GLU A 77 4.91 -12.33 5.14
N TYR A 78 5.43 -11.29 5.77
CA TYR A 78 6.82 -11.32 6.20
C TYR A 78 6.86 -12.34 7.34
N ASP A 79 7.09 -13.60 6.97
CA ASP A 79 7.67 -14.59 7.85
C ASP A 79 9.00 -13.98 8.32
N GLY A 80 9.02 -13.55 9.58
CA GLY A 80 10.20 -13.05 10.27
C GLY A 80 11.03 -14.20 10.81
#